data_AF-A0A8T5U2A7-F1
#
_entry.id   AF-A0A8T5U2A7-F1
#
_cell.length_a   1.000
_cell.length_b   1.000
_cell.length_c   1.000
_cell.angle_alpha   90.00
_cell.angle_beta   90.00
_cell.angle_gamma   90.00
#
_symmetry.space_group_name_H-M   'P 1'
#
loop_
_entity.id
_entity.type
_entity.pdbx_description
1 polymer ?
#
loop_
_entity_poly.entity_id
_entity_poly.type
_entity_poly.pdbx_seq_one_letter_code
_entity_poly.pdbx_strand_id
1 'polypeptide(L)'
;MNNSNENNNVKKNYKEFDKVLAVLLIIGIIVISGFIIYAVVTPEPGYITFGVLNSDKKAESYPTNATVGGNITFYISVGNYLNRDFSFRVEILMGNNETEIGSFGSLNATSVMNSSTTKLSHGENWISNEFNVKFSDPGYNQTIIAELWETNIGPDDKFWEVLTMHLNVTS
;
A
#
# COMPACT_ATOMS: atom_id res chain seq x y z
N MET A 1 3.15 -68.08 -31.81
CA MET A 1 3.17 -67.00 -32.82
C MET A 1 2.58 -65.67 -32.30
N ASN A 2 2.63 -65.37 -30.99
CA ASN A 2 1.95 -64.20 -30.39
C ASN A 2 2.90 -63.11 -29.83
N ASN A 3 4.17 -63.44 -29.61
CA ASN A 3 5.10 -62.60 -28.83
C ASN A 3 5.73 -61.44 -29.63
N SER A 4 5.75 -61.51 -30.96
CA SER A 4 6.28 -60.44 -31.82
C SER A 4 5.29 -59.29 -31.99
N ASN A 5 4.00 -59.59 -32.09
CA ASN A 5 2.96 -58.58 -32.30
C ASN A 5 2.70 -57.76 -31.02
N GLU A 6 2.77 -58.40 -29.86
CA GLU A 6 2.60 -57.74 -28.56
C GLU A 6 3.73 -56.73 -28.27
N ASN A 7 4.99 -57.12 -28.49
CA ASN A 7 6.15 -56.23 -28.36
C ASN A 7 6.12 -55.03 -29.33
N ASN A 8 5.62 -55.23 -30.54
CA ASN A 8 5.48 -54.16 -31.54
C ASN A 8 4.40 -53.14 -31.15
N ASN A 9 3.28 -53.60 -30.58
CA ASN A 9 2.20 -52.74 -30.10
C ASN A 9 2.63 -51.91 -28.88
N VAL A 10 3.35 -52.53 -27.94
CA VAL A 10 3.89 -51.85 -26.75
C VAL A 10 4.90 -50.76 -27.15
N LYS A 11 5.87 -51.06 -28.02
CA LYS A 11 6.82 -50.04 -28.54
C LYS A 11 6.13 -48.91 -29.31
N LYS A 12 5.06 -49.21 -30.04
CA LYS A 12 4.27 -48.21 -30.77
C LYS A 12 3.54 -47.27 -29.81
N ASN A 13 2.92 -47.80 -28.75
CA ASN A 13 2.26 -47.00 -27.72
C ASN A 13 3.23 -46.04 -27.00
N TYR A 14 4.45 -46.48 -26.68
CA TYR A 14 5.46 -45.59 -26.10
C TYR A 14 5.88 -44.48 -27.07
N LYS A 15 6.06 -44.77 -28.37
CA LYS A 15 6.37 -43.73 -29.37
C LYS A 15 5.25 -42.71 -29.54
N GLU A 16 3.99 -43.15 -29.51
CA GLU A 16 2.83 -42.25 -29.58
C GLU A 16 2.72 -41.40 -28.31
N PHE A 17 2.96 -41.99 -27.14
CA PHE A 17 3.03 -41.29 -25.87
C PHE A 17 4.15 -40.24 -25.84
N ASP A 18 5.36 -40.61 -26.26
CA ASP A 18 6.51 -39.69 -26.33
C ASP A 18 6.22 -38.51 -27.26
N LYS A 19 5.52 -38.75 -28.37
CA LYS A 19 5.11 -37.70 -29.30
C LYS A 19 4.10 -36.74 -28.66
N VAL A 20 3.10 -37.25 -27.94
CA VAL A 20 2.13 -36.43 -27.22
C VAL A 20 2.81 -35.63 -26.12
N LEU A 21 3.71 -36.27 -25.35
CA LEU A 21 4.50 -35.61 -24.31
C LEU A 21 5.35 -34.49 -24.88
N ALA A 22 6.05 -34.73 -25.99
CA ALA A 22 6.85 -33.72 -26.67
C ALA A 22 6.01 -32.52 -27.14
N VAL A 23 4.82 -32.76 -27.70
CA VAL A 23 3.90 -31.69 -28.11
C VAL A 23 3.42 -30.88 -26.90
N LEU A 24 3.03 -31.54 -25.81
CA LEU A 24 2.63 -30.85 -24.57
C LEU A 24 3.76 -30.02 -23.98
N LEU A 25 5.00 -30.51 -24.01
CA LEU A 25 6.18 -29.75 -23.57
C LEU A 25 6.40 -28.50 -24.43
N ILE A 26 6.29 -28.61 -25.76
CA ILE A 26 6.42 -27.46 -26.66
C ILE A 26 5.33 -26.42 -26.38
N ILE A 27 4.07 -26.85 -26.23
CA ILE A 27 2.97 -25.95 -25.88
C ILE A 27 3.23 -25.28 -24.53
N GLY A 28 3.68 -26.04 -23.53
CA GLY A 28 4.05 -25.52 -22.22
C GLY A 28 5.13 -24.44 -22.29
N ILE A 29 6.20 -24.68 -23.06
CA ILE A 29 7.28 -23.70 -23.27
C ILE A 29 6.76 -22.44 -23.95
N ILE A 30 5.87 -22.56 -24.95
CA ILE A 30 5.27 -21.41 -25.63
C ILE A 30 4.42 -20.58 -24.66
N VAL A 31 3.58 -21.24 -23.85
CA VAL A 31 2.72 -20.58 -22.86
C VAL A 31 3.54 -19.86 -21.79
N ILE A 32 4.54 -20.55 -21.21
CA ILE A 32 5.42 -19.96 -20.18
C ILE A 32 6.22 -18.79 -20.76
N SER A 33 6.78 -18.93 -21.96
CA SER A 33 7.47 -17.84 -22.65
C SER A 33 6.55 -16.63 -22.86
N GLY A 34 5.29 -16.87 -23.24
CA GLY A 34 4.28 -15.82 -23.38
C GLY A 34 4.02 -15.07 -22.07
N PHE A 35 3.87 -15.78 -20.95
CA PHE A 35 3.72 -15.16 -19.63
C PHE A 35 4.94 -14.36 -19.20
N ILE A 36 6.17 -14.84 -19.48
CA ILE A 36 7.39 -14.10 -19.18
C ILE A 36 7.44 -12.79 -19.98
N ILE A 37 7.16 -12.85 -21.28
CA ILE A 37 7.11 -11.63 -22.12
C ILE A 37 6.07 -10.67 -21.57
N TYR A 38 4.86 -11.17 -21.26
CA TYR A 38 3.79 -10.36 -20.68
C TYR A 38 4.22 -9.66 -19.39
N ALA A 39 4.86 -10.38 -18.47
CA ALA A 39 5.33 -9.83 -17.19
C ALA A 39 6.44 -8.78 -17.37
N VAL A 40 7.29 -8.91 -18.39
CA VAL A 40 8.37 -7.93 -18.66
C VAL A 40 7.83 -6.66 -19.33
N VAL A 41 6.84 -6.77 -20.22
CA VAL A 41 6.31 -5.61 -20.97
C VAL A 41 5.15 -4.92 -20.28
N THR A 42 4.51 -5.56 -19.31
CA THR A 42 3.40 -4.99 -18.55
C THR A 42 3.97 -4.39 -17.27
N PRO A 43 4.16 -3.05 -17.19
CA PRO A 43 4.64 -2.43 -15.97
C PRO A 43 3.65 -2.69 -14.83
N GLU A 44 4.17 -2.95 -13.64
CA GLU A 44 3.34 -3.02 -12.45
C GLU A 44 2.59 -1.70 -12.27
N PRO A 45 1.31 -1.75 -11.84
CA PRO A 45 0.59 -0.53 -11.53
C PRO A 45 1.37 0.22 -10.45
N GLY A 46 1.63 1.50 -10.73
CA GLY A 46 2.35 2.31 -9.77
C GLY A 46 1.55 2.46 -8.47
N TYR A 47 2.26 2.60 -7.36
CA TYR A 47 1.67 2.73 -6.02
C TYR A 47 2.33 3.88 -5.25
N ILE A 48 1.75 4.23 -4.11
CA ILE A 48 2.40 5.10 -3.13
C ILE A 48 2.64 4.30 -1.85
N THR A 49 3.61 4.73 -1.06
CA THR A 49 3.73 4.29 0.32
C THR A 49 3.30 5.45 1.21
N PHE A 50 2.54 5.15 2.24
CA PHE A 50 2.09 6.12 3.22
C PHE A 50 2.28 5.50 4.61
N GLY A 51 2.92 6.23 5.51
CA GLY A 51 3.27 5.69 6.83
C GLY A 51 3.31 6.76 7.89
N VAL A 52 2.99 6.37 9.12
CA VAL A 52 3.27 7.14 10.32
C VAL A 52 4.60 6.64 10.90
N LEU A 53 5.42 7.54 11.42
CA LEU A 53 6.67 7.21 12.08
C LEU A 53 6.69 7.83 13.48
N ASN A 54 7.29 7.13 14.45
CA ASN A 54 7.46 7.62 15.80
C ASN A 54 8.50 8.77 15.87
N SER A 55 8.77 9.27 17.08
CA SER A 55 9.77 10.34 17.32
C SER A 55 11.18 10.02 16.81
N ASP A 56 11.54 8.74 16.72
CA ASP A 56 12.82 8.25 16.21
C ASP A 56 12.79 7.99 14.69
N LYS A 57 11.72 8.40 14.00
CA LYS A 57 11.47 8.17 12.57
C LYS A 57 11.42 6.69 12.18
N LYS A 58 10.85 5.85 13.05
CA LYS A 58 10.63 4.43 12.81
C LYS A 58 9.15 4.07 12.79
N ALA A 59 8.81 3.07 11.99
CA ALA A 59 7.45 2.56 11.88
C ALA A 59 7.10 1.54 12.98
N GLU A 60 7.46 1.83 14.23
CA GLU A 60 7.28 0.92 15.36
C GLU A 60 7.02 1.68 16.67
N SER A 61 6.56 0.96 17.70
CA SER A 61 6.42 1.49 19.06
C SER A 61 5.57 2.76 19.17
N TYR A 62 4.45 2.82 18.43
CA TYR A 62 3.51 3.94 18.53
C TYR A 62 2.84 3.97 19.91
N PRO A 63 2.57 5.16 20.46
CA PRO A 63 1.87 5.27 21.73
C PRO A 63 0.45 4.73 21.61
N THR A 64 0.05 3.89 22.56
CA THR A 64 -1.36 3.44 22.70
C THR A 64 -2.07 4.17 23.84
N ASN A 65 -1.32 4.93 24.65
CA ASN A 65 -1.83 5.70 25.77
C ASN A 65 -1.17 7.09 25.75
N ALA A 66 -1.93 8.11 26.15
CA ALA A 66 -1.46 9.47 26.27
C ALA A 66 -2.09 10.14 27.50
N THR A 67 -1.46 11.20 28.00
CA THR A 67 -2.02 12.02 29.09
C THR A 67 -2.64 13.29 28.51
N VAL A 68 -3.69 13.80 29.14
CA VAL A 68 -4.28 15.10 28.80
C VAL A 68 -3.20 16.20 28.79
N GLY A 69 -3.18 17.01 27.73
CA GLY A 69 -2.18 18.07 27.52
C GLY A 69 -0.78 17.59 27.13
N GLY A 70 -0.54 16.27 27.11
CA GLY A 70 0.72 15.67 26.68
C GLY A 70 0.94 15.77 25.17
N ASN A 71 2.19 16.01 24.78
CA ASN A 71 2.61 16.04 23.38
C ASN A 71 2.70 14.62 22.82
N ILE A 72 2.01 14.37 21.72
CA ILE A 72 2.24 13.19 20.88
C ILE A 72 2.98 13.65 19.64
N THR A 73 4.22 13.22 19.54
CA THR A 73 5.13 13.57 18.46
C THR A 73 5.24 12.41 17.47
N PHE A 74 5.07 12.71 16.18
CA PHE A 74 5.23 11.75 15.11
C PHE A 74 5.61 12.44 13.80
N TYR A 75 5.99 11.63 12.81
CA TYR A 75 6.31 12.05 11.46
C TYR A 75 5.46 11.26 10.48
N ILE A 76 5.36 11.75 9.25
CA ILE A 76 4.67 11.08 8.17
C ILE A 76 5.67 10.80 7.06
N SER A 77 5.63 9.60 6.48
CA SER A 77 6.41 9.22 5.32
C SER A 77 5.50 9.00 4.11
N VAL A 78 5.90 9.53 2.95
CA VAL A 78 5.26 9.29 1.67
C VAL A 78 6.33 8.88 0.65
N GLY A 79 6.13 7.77 -0.04
CA GLY A 79 6.99 7.33 -1.15
C GLY A 79 6.21 7.24 -2.44
N ASN A 80 6.77 7.72 -3.55
CA ASN A 80 6.10 7.77 -4.84
C ASN A 80 6.64 6.70 -5.80
N TYR A 81 5.81 5.71 -6.14
CA TYR A 81 6.12 4.68 -7.15
C TYR A 81 5.10 4.70 -8.31
N LEU A 82 4.44 5.84 -8.56
CA LEU A 82 3.37 6.00 -9.57
C LEU A 82 3.84 6.08 -11.03
N ASN A 83 5.13 5.90 -11.31
CA ASN A 83 5.77 6.17 -12.61
C ASN A 83 5.53 7.61 -13.15
N ARG A 84 5.22 8.56 -12.26
CA ARG A 84 5.02 9.99 -12.57
C ARG A 84 5.33 10.84 -11.33
N ASP A 85 5.45 12.14 -11.51
CA ASP A 85 5.50 13.08 -10.38
C ASP A 85 4.17 13.05 -9.59
N PHE A 86 4.29 13.18 -8.27
CA PHE A 86 3.19 13.19 -7.33
C PHE A 86 3.24 14.45 -6.47
N SER A 87 2.25 15.33 -6.62
CA SER A 87 2.09 16.52 -5.80
C SER A 87 1.03 16.27 -4.76
N PHE A 88 1.35 16.42 -3.48
CA PHE A 88 0.44 16.07 -2.40
C PHE A 88 0.56 17.00 -1.20
N ARG A 89 -0.43 16.93 -0.33
CA ARG A 89 -0.31 17.37 1.07
C ARG A 89 -0.80 16.27 2.00
N VAL A 90 -0.44 16.40 3.25
CA VAL A 90 -0.96 15.59 4.34
C VAL A 90 -1.80 16.47 5.25
N GLU A 91 -3.00 16.03 5.57
CA GLU A 91 -3.86 16.65 6.57
C GLU A 91 -3.89 15.76 7.81
N ILE A 92 -3.66 16.35 8.96
CA ILE A 92 -3.74 15.67 10.25
C ILE A 92 -5.03 16.09 10.94
N LEU A 93 -5.79 15.10 11.38
CA LEU A 93 -7.03 15.29 12.11
C LEU A 93 -7.01 14.56 13.46
N MET A 94 -7.86 15.01 14.37
CA MET A 94 -8.21 14.32 15.59
C MET A 94 -9.65 13.84 15.50
N GLY A 95 -9.88 12.58 15.87
CA GLY A 95 -11.19 11.94 15.89
C GLY A 95 -11.43 11.17 17.18
N ASN A 96 -12.60 10.56 17.27
CA ASN A 96 -13.06 9.73 18.39
C ASN A 96 -13.96 8.59 17.87
N ASN A 97 -14.74 7.95 18.74
CA ASN A 97 -15.64 6.85 18.34
C ASN A 97 -16.76 7.25 17.35
N GLU A 98 -17.04 8.55 17.19
CA GLU A 98 -18.03 9.08 16.25
C GLU A 98 -17.42 9.42 14.87
N THR A 99 -16.10 9.29 14.75
CA THR A 99 -15.39 9.57 13.51
C THR A 99 -15.57 8.42 12.52
N GLU A 100 -16.05 8.76 11.33
CA GLU A 100 -16.23 7.81 10.24
C GLU A 100 -15.10 7.99 9.22
N ILE A 101 -14.42 6.90 8.87
CA ILE A 101 -13.34 6.89 7.89
C ILE A 101 -13.88 6.34 6.57
N GLY A 102 -13.79 7.10 5.49
CA GLY A 102 -14.33 6.71 4.19
C GLY A 102 -13.39 6.98 3.01
N SER A 103 -13.87 6.67 1.81
CA SER A 103 -13.14 6.84 0.55
C SER A 103 -12.97 8.30 0.09
N PHE A 104 -13.44 9.25 0.89
CA PHE A 104 -13.38 10.70 0.62
C PHE A 104 -12.82 11.48 1.81
N GLY A 105 -12.12 10.79 2.72
CA GLY A 105 -11.64 11.35 3.99
C GLY A 105 -12.53 11.00 5.18
N SER A 106 -12.32 11.73 6.27
CA SER A 106 -12.89 11.47 7.59
C SER A 106 -14.02 12.44 7.91
N LEU A 107 -15.17 11.90 8.34
CA LEU A 107 -16.31 12.68 8.83
C LEU A 107 -16.28 12.73 10.37
N ASN A 108 -16.78 13.81 10.94
CA ASN A 108 -16.74 14.06 12.39
C ASN A 108 -15.31 14.00 12.98
N ALA A 109 -14.33 14.44 12.20
CA ALA A 109 -12.95 14.64 12.63
C ALA A 109 -12.63 16.14 12.64
N THR A 110 -11.75 16.56 13.54
CA THR A 110 -11.28 17.94 13.65
C THR A 110 -9.91 18.06 13.00
N SER A 111 -9.79 18.84 11.93
CA SER A 111 -8.50 19.18 11.32
C SER A 111 -7.65 19.98 12.31
N VAL A 112 -6.40 19.55 12.50
CA VAL A 112 -5.46 20.16 13.46
C VAL A 112 -4.27 20.82 12.79
N MET A 113 -3.78 20.26 11.69
CA MET A 113 -2.64 20.81 10.96
C MET A 113 -2.51 20.18 9.58
N ASN A 114 -1.98 20.97 8.65
CA ASN A 114 -1.72 20.55 7.28
C ASN A 114 -0.24 20.71 6.95
N SER A 115 0.31 19.78 6.18
CA SER A 115 1.61 19.95 5.57
C SER A 115 1.54 20.99 4.44
N SER A 116 2.67 21.59 4.12
CA SER A 116 2.81 22.28 2.83
C SER A 116 2.67 21.28 1.67
N THR A 117 2.22 21.76 0.52
CA THR A 117 2.21 20.95 -0.70
C THR A 117 3.64 20.58 -1.08
N THR A 118 3.88 19.29 -1.26
CA THR A 118 5.17 18.72 -1.64
C THR A 118 5.03 18.02 -2.98
N LYS A 119 5.98 18.26 -3.88
CA LYS A 119 6.12 17.54 -5.14
C LYS A 119 7.23 16.50 -5.00
N LEU A 120 6.92 15.25 -5.32
CA LEU A 120 7.81 14.11 -5.17
C LEU A 120 7.92 13.38 -6.52
N SER A 121 9.13 13.20 -7.03
CA SER A 121 9.35 12.48 -8.28
C SER A 121 9.26 10.96 -8.10
N HIS A 122 9.10 10.24 -9.21
CA HIS A 122 9.02 8.77 -9.17
C HIS A 122 10.30 8.15 -8.55
N GLY A 123 10.10 7.22 -7.63
CA GLY A 123 11.15 6.52 -6.88
C GLY A 123 11.63 7.26 -5.63
N GLU A 124 11.14 8.49 -5.38
CA GLU A 124 11.56 9.28 -4.23
C GLU A 124 10.70 9.01 -2.98
N ASN A 125 11.28 9.32 -1.83
CA ASN A 125 10.65 9.25 -0.52
C ASN A 125 10.74 10.60 0.17
N TRP A 126 9.68 10.95 0.88
CA TRP A 126 9.56 12.16 1.67
C TRP A 126 9.23 11.79 3.11
N ILE A 127 9.85 12.49 4.06
CA ILE A 127 9.48 12.46 5.48
C ILE A 127 9.13 13.88 5.87
N SER A 128 8.00 14.05 6.55
CA SER A 128 7.52 15.35 6.99
C SER A 128 8.45 16.01 8.00
N ASN A 129 8.19 17.28 8.28
CA ASN A 129 8.61 17.86 9.55
C ASN A 129 7.81 17.23 10.70
N GLU A 130 8.24 17.49 11.93
CA GLU A 130 7.59 16.97 13.12
C GLU A 130 6.13 17.47 13.24
N PHE A 131 5.23 16.53 13.52
CA PHE A 131 3.85 16.81 13.89
C PHE A 131 3.67 16.62 15.39
N ASN A 132 2.90 17.52 16.00
CA ASN A 132 2.64 17.52 17.43
C ASN A 132 1.14 17.67 17.71
N VAL A 133 0.55 16.68 18.36
CA VAL A 133 -0.87 16.67 18.71
C VAL A 133 -1.02 16.61 20.23
N LYS A 134 -2.03 17.32 20.75
CA LYS A 134 -2.44 17.30 22.15
C LYS A 134 -3.94 17.06 22.25
N PHE A 135 -4.32 16.20 23.18
CA PHE A 135 -5.72 16.02 23.57
C PHE A 135 -6.03 16.87 24.79
N SER A 136 -7.10 17.66 24.70
CA SER A 136 -7.56 18.53 25.80
C SER A 136 -8.41 17.79 26.83
N ASP A 137 -9.08 16.72 26.40
CA ASP A 137 -10.02 15.96 27.21
C ASP A 137 -9.64 14.49 27.26
N PRO A 138 -9.84 13.82 28.41
CA PRO A 138 -9.64 12.38 28.52
C PRO A 138 -10.70 11.64 27.70
N GLY A 139 -10.35 10.48 27.19
CA GLY A 139 -11.25 9.69 26.35
C GLY A 139 -10.65 8.37 25.93
N TYR A 140 -11.50 7.35 25.84
CA TYR A 140 -11.14 6.07 25.24
C TYR A 140 -11.32 6.14 23.72
N ASN A 141 -10.42 5.51 22.96
CA ASN A 141 -10.41 5.51 21.49
C ASN A 141 -10.34 6.90 20.84
N GLN A 142 -9.56 7.79 21.44
CA GLN A 142 -9.15 9.01 20.75
C GLN A 142 -8.25 8.62 19.57
N THR A 143 -8.43 9.26 18.42
CA THR A 143 -7.78 8.82 17.18
C THR A 143 -7.02 9.99 16.57
N ILE A 144 -5.73 9.77 16.26
CA ILE A 144 -4.97 10.64 15.35
C ILE A 144 -5.13 10.08 13.95
N ILE A 145 -5.45 10.95 13.00
CA ILE A 145 -5.74 10.59 11.62
C ILE A 145 -4.78 11.36 10.72
N ALA A 146 -4.17 10.68 9.75
CA ALA A 146 -3.38 11.31 8.72
C ALA A 146 -4.01 10.97 7.36
N GLU A 147 -4.40 11.98 6.60
CA GLU A 147 -4.98 11.85 5.28
C GLU A 147 -4.02 12.36 4.21
N LEU A 148 -3.83 11.56 3.17
CA LEU A 148 -3.03 11.90 2.01
C LEU A 148 -3.94 12.41 0.89
N TRP A 149 -3.68 13.65 0.48
CA TRP A 149 -4.42 14.33 -0.58
C TRP A 149 -3.48 14.67 -1.73
N GLU A 150 -3.78 14.18 -2.93
CA GLU A 150 -3.09 14.61 -4.15
C GLU A 150 -3.63 15.97 -4.56
N THR A 151 -2.72 16.93 -4.70
CA THR A 151 -3.02 18.29 -5.09
C THR A 151 -2.62 18.48 -6.54
N ASN A 152 -3.62 18.67 -7.40
CA ASN A 152 -3.41 19.13 -8.76
C ASN A 152 -3.37 20.66 -8.80
N ILE A 153 -2.88 21.22 -9.90
CA ILE A 153 -3.03 22.66 -10.19
C ILE A 153 -4.50 22.89 -10.61
N GLY A 154 -5.43 22.86 -9.64
CA GLY A 154 -6.88 22.96 -9.82
C GLY A 154 -7.61 22.93 -8.46
N PRO A 155 -8.94 23.15 -8.42
CA PRO A 155 -9.69 23.24 -7.17
C PRO A 155 -9.93 21.90 -6.48
N ASP A 156 -9.70 20.78 -7.18
CA ASP A 156 -10.09 19.45 -6.70
C ASP A 156 -8.87 18.67 -6.24
N ASP A 157 -8.68 18.63 -4.93
CA ASP A 157 -7.79 17.67 -4.31
C ASP A 157 -8.43 16.28 -4.34
N LYS A 158 -7.61 15.29 -4.67
CA LYS A 158 -8.05 13.89 -4.69
C LYS A 158 -7.61 13.20 -3.41
N PHE A 159 -8.55 12.62 -2.68
CA PHE A 159 -8.24 11.73 -1.56
C PHE A 159 -7.55 10.45 -2.05
N TRP A 160 -6.47 10.05 -1.37
CA TRP A 160 -5.73 8.83 -1.69
C TRP A 160 -5.85 7.78 -0.60
N GLU A 161 -5.40 8.11 0.60
CA GLU A 161 -5.25 7.14 1.68
C GLU A 161 -5.36 7.82 3.04
N VAL A 162 -5.73 7.04 4.04
CA VAL A 162 -5.89 7.47 5.42
C VAL A 162 -5.23 6.46 6.35
N LEU A 163 -4.49 6.97 7.33
CA LEU A 163 -3.90 6.19 8.41
C LEU A 163 -4.47 6.67 9.73
N THR A 164 -4.75 5.72 10.62
CA THR A 164 -5.29 6.01 11.95
C THR A 164 -4.39 5.44 13.03
N MET A 165 -4.25 6.18 14.12
CA MET A 165 -3.60 5.74 15.35
C MET A 165 -4.56 5.94 16.51
N HIS A 166 -4.96 4.83 17.14
CA HIS A 166 -5.89 4.84 18.27
C HIS A 166 -5.16 4.88 19.60
N LEU A 167 -5.69 5.69 20.51
CA LEU A 167 -5.06 6.04 21.77
C LEU A 167 -6.11 6.05 22.89
N ASN A 168 -5.69 5.69 24.09
CA ASN A 168 -6.42 6.00 25.31
C ASN A 168 -5.82 7.25 25.96
N VAL A 169 -6.64 8.28 26.16
CA VAL A 169 -6.20 9.52 26.81
C VAL A 169 -6.69 9.52 28.24
N THR A 170 -5.76 9.49 29.19
CA THR A 170 -6.03 9.53 30.63
C THR A 170 -5.76 10.92 31.20
N SER A 171 -6.47 11.28 32.26
CA SER A 171 -6.24 12.50 33.05
C SER A 171 -4.85 12.55 33.67
#